data_AF-A0A8D8FUB8-F1
#
_entry.id   AF-A0A8D8FUB8-F1
#
_cell.length_a   1.000
_cell.length_b   1.000
_cell.length_c   1.000
_cell.angle_alpha   90.00
_cell.angle_beta   90.00
_cell.angle_gamma   90.00
#
_symmetry.space_group_name_H-M   'P 1'
#
loop_
_entity.id
_entity.type
_entity.pdbx_description
1 polymer ?
#
loop_
_entity_poly.entity_id
_entity_poly.type
_entity_poly.pdbx_seq_one_letter_code
_entity_poly.pdbx_strand_id
1 'polypeptide(L)'
;MDAPITSDIVIINGNSHPDLANLIASRLGVKNGGCSVYHKTNRETMVEIGDSVRGKDIYIIQTGTKDVNNNIMELLIMAYACKTSSAKSIVGVIPYLPYSKQCKMRKRGCIVSKLLARMMCTSGLTHIITMDLH
;
A
#
# COMPACT_ATOMS: atom_id res chain seq x y z
N MET A 1 21.90 12.43 23.19
CA MET A 1 21.13 12.89 22.03
C MET A 1 20.18 11.76 21.72
N ASP A 2 19.00 11.85 22.32
CA ASP A 2 18.07 10.74 22.48
C ASP A 2 17.45 10.38 21.12
N ALA A 3 17.59 9.12 20.73
CA ALA A 3 16.94 8.59 19.53
C ALA A 3 15.41 8.76 19.69
N PRO A 4 14.69 9.27 18.68
CA PRO A 4 13.25 9.42 18.78
C PRO A 4 12.60 8.03 18.87
N ILE A 5 11.41 8.00 19.47
CA ILE A 5 10.58 6.85 19.91
C ILE A 5 10.04 6.02 18.71
N THR A 6 10.91 5.66 17.78
CA THR A 6 10.57 5.22 16.41
C THR A 6 10.63 3.69 16.25
N SER A 7 10.45 2.92 17.33
CA SER A 7 10.75 1.49 17.34
C SER A 7 9.76 0.61 16.58
N ASP A 8 8.55 1.10 16.28
CA ASP A 8 7.45 0.25 15.78
C ASP A 8 6.93 0.63 14.38
N ILE A 9 7.52 1.61 13.70
CA ILE A 9 7.07 2.04 12.37
C ILE A 9 7.91 1.33 11.29
N VAL A 10 7.25 0.73 10.31
CA VAL A 10 7.90 0.15 9.13
C VAL A 10 7.28 0.73 7.86
N ILE A 11 8.13 1.29 7.00
CA ILE A 11 7.71 1.77 5.68
C ILE A 11 8.08 0.73 4.64
N ILE A 12 7.12 0.28 3.84
CA ILE A 12 7.34 -0.59 2.70
C ILE A 12 6.71 0.02 1.46
N ASN A 13 7.18 -0.36 0.27
CA ASN A 13 6.71 0.20 -0.99
C ASN A 13 6.48 -0.89 -2.04
N GLY A 14 5.53 -0.64 -2.93
CA GLY A 14 5.37 -1.44 -4.16
C GLY A 14 6.23 -0.92 -5.30
N ASN A 15 5.94 -1.38 -6.51
CA ASN A 15 6.69 -1.02 -7.72
C ASN A 15 6.26 0.31 -8.37
N SER A 16 5.18 0.93 -7.89
CA SER A 16 4.64 2.12 -8.57
C SER A 16 5.59 3.32 -8.54
N HIS A 17 6.20 3.62 -7.40
CA HIS A 17 7.08 4.76 -7.22
C HIS A 17 8.04 4.63 -6.02
N PRO A 18 9.09 3.77 -6.12
CA PRO A 18 10.05 3.55 -5.04
C PRO A 18 10.78 4.84 -4.58
N ASP A 19 11.04 5.76 -5.50
CA ASP A 19 11.75 7.01 -5.20
C ASP A 19 10.99 7.89 -4.20
N LEU A 20 9.66 7.93 -4.29
CA LEU A 20 8.81 8.68 -3.35
C LEU A 20 8.84 8.02 -1.97
N ALA A 21 8.83 6.69 -1.91
CA ALA A 21 8.95 5.98 -0.65
C ALA A 21 10.29 6.27 0.04
N ASN A 22 11.39 6.25 -0.71
CA ASN A 22 12.72 6.61 -0.22
C ASN A 22 12.78 8.06 0.28
N LEU A 23 12.15 9.01 -0.44
CA LEU A 23 12.08 10.41 -0.04
C LEU A 23 11.29 10.59 1.28
N ILE A 24 10.15 9.90 1.41
CA ILE A 24 9.32 9.94 2.62
C ILE A 24 10.09 9.36 3.81
N ALA A 25 10.71 8.19 3.63
CA ALA A 25 11.51 7.55 4.67
C ALA A 25 12.69 8.41 5.12
N SER A 26 13.40 9.02 4.17
CA SER A 26 14.52 9.93 4.44
C SER A 26 14.06 11.17 5.23
N ARG A 27 12.91 11.76 4.90
CA ARG A 27 12.35 12.90 5.64
C ARG A 27 11.91 12.55 7.05
N LEU A 28 11.45 11.33 7.26
CA LEU A 28 11.03 10.82 8.57
C LEU A 28 12.21 10.27 9.41
N GLY A 29 13.40 10.16 8.82
CA GLY A 29 14.58 9.58 9.49
C GLY A 29 14.44 8.08 9.77
N VAL A 30 13.59 7.37 9.01
CA VAL A 30 13.36 5.92 9.16
C VAL A 30 13.95 5.15 7.99
N LYS A 31 14.36 3.90 8.24
CA LYS A 31 14.81 2.99 7.19
C LYS A 31 13.61 2.31 6.53
N ASN A 32 13.62 2.19 5.21
CA ASN A 32 12.65 1.36 4.50
C ASN A 32 12.82 -0.11 4.90
N GLY A 33 11.70 -0.76 5.20
CA GLY A 33 11.63 -2.19 5.44
C GLY A 33 11.89 -2.97 4.16
N GLY A 34 12.49 -4.14 4.31
CA GLY A 34 12.71 -5.07 3.21
C GLY A 34 11.37 -5.57 2.66
N CYS A 35 11.07 -5.24 1.41
CA CYS A 35 9.96 -5.81 0.67
C CYS A 35 10.36 -5.98 -0.80
N SER A 36 10.08 -7.16 -1.35
CA SER A 36 10.30 -7.47 -2.75
C SER A 36 8.97 -7.76 -3.41
N VAL A 37 8.66 -7.02 -4.48
CA VAL A 37 7.45 -7.22 -5.27
C VAL A 37 7.87 -7.51 -6.70
N TYR A 38 7.53 -8.69 -7.20
CA TYR A 38 7.94 -9.12 -8.53
C TYR A 38 6.84 -9.91 -9.23
N HIS A 39 6.97 -10.04 -10.55
CA HIS A 39 6.04 -10.80 -11.36
C HIS A 39 6.67 -12.12 -11.80
N LYS A 40 5.93 -13.21 -11.62
CA LYS A 40 6.34 -14.53 -12.13
C LYS A 40 6.22 -14.59 -13.65
N THR A 41 6.73 -15.65 -14.26
CA THR A 41 6.66 -15.87 -15.71
C THR A 41 5.21 -15.88 -16.25
N ASN A 42 4.25 -16.27 -15.42
CA ASN A 42 2.81 -16.22 -15.72
C ASN A 42 2.16 -14.84 -15.48
N ARG A 43 2.95 -13.81 -15.14
CA ARG A 43 2.53 -12.44 -14.80
C ARG A 43 1.74 -12.30 -13.50
N GLU A 44 1.71 -13.33 -12.67
CA GLU A 44 1.15 -13.20 -11.32
C GLU A 44 2.09 -12.40 -10.43
N THR A 45 1.50 -11.57 -9.57
CA THR A 45 2.24 -10.78 -8.59
C THR A 45 2.59 -11.62 -7.39
N MET A 46 3.86 -11.60 -7.00
CA MET A 46 4.38 -12.20 -5.78
C MET A 46 4.95 -11.11 -4.89
N VAL A 47 4.70 -11.21 -3.59
CA VAL A 47 5.20 -10.27 -2.58
C VAL A 47 5.93 -11.07 -1.50
N GLU A 48 7.13 -10.61 -1.17
CA GLU A 48 7.92 -11.13 -0.07
C GLU A 48 8.24 -10.00 0.90
N ILE A 49 7.88 -10.18 2.17
CA ILE A 49 8.21 -9.26 3.25
C ILE A 49 9.48 -9.79 3.92
N GLY A 50 10.57 -9.03 3.85
CA GLY A 50 11.89 -9.43 4.35
C GLY A 50 12.08 -9.21 5.85
N ASP A 51 11.42 -8.20 6.41
CA ASP A 51 11.52 -7.86 7.83
C ASP A 51 10.31 -8.33 8.64
N SER A 52 10.50 -8.57 9.94
CA SER A 52 9.38 -8.87 10.83
C SER A 52 8.48 -7.64 11.02
N VAL A 53 7.20 -7.81 10.66
CA VAL A 53 6.13 -6.80 10.75
C VAL A 53 5.17 -7.04 11.91
N ARG A 54 5.38 -8.09 12.72
CA ARG A 54 4.48 -8.48 13.80
C ARG A 54 4.39 -7.39 14.88
N GLY A 55 3.17 -6.97 15.21
CA GLY A 55 2.92 -5.96 16.25
C GLY A 55 3.32 -4.53 15.87
N LYS A 56 3.82 -4.32 14.64
CA LYS A 56 4.30 -3.02 14.15
C LYS A 56 3.23 -2.28 13.36
N ASP A 57 3.41 -0.97 13.26
CA ASP A 57 2.59 -0.06 12.47
C ASP A 57 3.22 0.08 11.06
N ILE A 58 2.55 -0.49 10.05
CA ILE A 58 3.08 -0.64 8.70
C ILE A 58 2.50 0.43 7.78
N TYR A 59 3.35 1.10 7.03
CA TYR A 59 2.97 2.08 6.01
C TYR A 59 3.34 1.56 4.63
N ILE A 60 2.33 1.29 3.80
CA ILE A 60 2.52 0.78 2.45
C ILE A 60 2.38 1.94 1.47
N ILE A 61 3.47 2.33 0.83
CA ILE A 61 3.51 3.40 -0.16
C ILE A 61 3.31 2.80 -1.55
N GLN A 62 2.16 3.08 -2.14
CA GLN A 62 1.82 2.59 -3.48
C GLN A 62 0.76 3.49 -4.13
N THR A 63 0.88 3.76 -5.43
CA THR A 63 -0.07 4.61 -6.16
C THR A 63 -0.45 4.02 -7.53
N GLY A 64 -1.48 4.59 -8.17
CA GLY A 64 -1.83 4.25 -9.54
C GLY A 64 -0.90 4.92 -10.55
N THR A 65 -0.11 4.15 -11.28
CA THR A 65 0.75 4.66 -12.37
C THR A 65 0.29 4.09 -13.72
N LYS A 66 1.22 3.65 -14.59
CA LYS A 66 0.90 3.14 -15.93
C LYS A 66 0.09 1.84 -15.87
N ASP A 67 0.47 0.93 -14.98
CA ASP A 67 -0.17 -0.39 -14.81
C ASP A 67 -1.09 -0.40 -13.58
N VAL A 68 -2.15 0.40 -13.64
CA VAL A 68 -3.06 0.67 -12.52
C VAL A 68 -3.55 -0.59 -11.81
N ASN A 69 -3.99 -1.60 -12.57
CA ASN A 69 -4.55 -2.82 -12.00
C ASN A 69 -3.48 -3.66 -11.29
N ASN A 70 -2.27 -3.73 -11.85
CA ASN A 70 -1.17 -4.46 -11.23
C ASN A 70 -0.75 -3.76 -9.94
N ASN A 71 -0.63 -2.43 -9.94
CA ASN A 71 -0.28 -1.69 -8.71
C ASN A 71 -1.32 -1.87 -7.60
N ILE A 72 -2.62 -1.95 -7.95
CA ILE A 72 -3.68 -2.26 -6.99
C ILE A 72 -3.50 -3.69 -6.47
N MET A 73 -3.26 -4.66 -7.34
CA MET A 73 -3.05 -6.05 -6.92
C MET A 73 -1.82 -6.20 -6.02
N GLU A 74 -0.71 -5.54 -6.36
CA GLU A 74 0.47 -5.44 -5.50
C GLU A 74 0.11 -4.91 -4.11
N LEU A 75 -0.60 -3.77 -4.03
CA LEU A 75 -1.02 -3.18 -2.75
C LEU A 75 -1.87 -4.15 -1.92
N LEU A 76 -2.85 -4.80 -2.53
CA LEU A 76 -3.76 -5.71 -1.84
C LEU A 76 -3.02 -6.96 -1.33
N ILE A 77 -2.09 -7.51 -2.12
CA ILE A 77 -1.29 -8.66 -1.72
C ILE A 77 -0.32 -8.27 -0.61
N MET A 78 0.33 -7.12 -0.69
CA MET A 78 1.20 -6.59 0.37
C MET A 78 0.44 -6.41 1.68
N ALA A 79 -0.73 -5.74 1.63
CA ALA A 79 -1.56 -5.54 2.81
C ALA A 79 -2.02 -6.87 3.41
N TYR A 80 -2.41 -7.82 2.58
CA TYR A 80 -2.82 -9.15 3.04
C TYR A 80 -1.66 -9.92 3.67
N ALA A 81 -0.45 -9.84 3.11
CA ALA A 81 0.75 -10.44 3.68
C ALA A 81 1.12 -9.83 5.05
N CYS A 82 0.98 -8.51 5.22
CA CYS A 82 1.18 -7.87 6.52
C CYS A 82 0.11 -8.28 7.54
N LYS A 83 -1.15 -8.41 7.09
CA LYS A 83 -2.28 -8.84 7.93
C LYS A 83 -2.08 -10.26 8.45
N THR A 84 -1.71 -11.21 7.59
CA THR A 84 -1.43 -12.60 7.99
C THR A 84 -0.20 -12.69 8.89
N SER A 85 0.77 -11.80 8.71
CA SER A 85 1.96 -11.67 9.55
C SER A 85 1.71 -10.93 10.89
N SER A 86 0.44 -10.68 11.25
CA SER A 86 0.03 -10.08 12.52
C SER A 86 0.59 -8.66 12.76
N ALA A 87 0.64 -7.83 11.71
CA ALA A 87 0.86 -6.40 11.86
C ALA A 87 -0.22 -5.76 12.75
N LYS A 88 0.15 -4.75 13.54
CA LYS A 88 -0.75 -4.04 14.45
C LYS A 88 -1.68 -3.10 13.68
N SER A 89 -1.12 -2.34 12.74
CA SER A 89 -1.88 -1.50 11.83
C SER A 89 -1.24 -1.51 10.45
N ILE A 90 -2.07 -1.32 9.42
CA ILE A 90 -1.64 -1.33 8.01
C ILE A 90 -2.24 -0.10 7.35
N VAL A 91 -1.40 0.92 7.16
CA VAL A 91 -1.77 2.21 6.58
C VAL A 91 -1.36 2.22 5.12
N GLY A 92 -2.32 2.36 4.20
CA GLY A 92 -2.04 2.56 2.78
C GLY A 92 -1.81 4.04 2.49
N VAL A 93 -0.60 4.40 2.08
CA VAL A 93 -0.27 5.74 1.57
C VAL A 93 -0.40 5.70 0.06
N ILE A 94 -1.51 6.26 -0.43
CA ILE A 94 -1.94 6.20 -1.83
C ILE A 94 -2.12 7.63 -2.35
N PRO A 95 -1.04 8.34 -2.73
CA PRO A 95 -1.10 9.74 -3.17
C PRO A 95 -2.16 9.97 -4.25
N TYR A 96 -2.12 9.20 -5.34
CA TYR A 96 -3.19 9.17 -6.33
C TYR A 96 -4.00 7.87 -6.21
N LEU A 97 -5.27 7.99 -5.80
CA LEU A 97 -6.19 6.86 -5.68
C LEU A 97 -6.75 6.46 -7.05
N PRO A 98 -6.45 5.24 -7.55
CA PRO A 98 -7.03 4.73 -8.79
C PRO A 98 -8.56 4.68 -8.75
N TYR A 99 -9.18 4.78 -9.93
CA TYR A 99 -10.63 4.67 -10.10
C TYR A 99 -11.48 5.68 -9.31
N SER A 100 -10.87 6.70 -8.69
CA SER A 100 -11.56 7.77 -7.95
C SER A 100 -12.65 8.46 -8.78
N LYS A 101 -12.41 8.67 -10.08
CA LYS A 101 -13.37 9.25 -11.02
C LYS A 101 -14.65 8.41 -11.24
N GLN A 102 -14.61 7.11 -10.94
CA GLN A 102 -15.74 6.19 -11.08
C GLN A 102 -16.53 6.06 -9.76
N CYS A 103 -16.86 7.20 -9.16
CA CYS A 103 -17.53 7.29 -7.85
C CYS A 103 -19.06 7.37 -7.92
N LYS A 104 -19.65 7.53 -9.11
CA LYS A 104 -21.10 7.65 -9.31
C LYS A 104 -21.63 6.58 -10.26
N MET A 105 -22.75 5.96 -9.89
CA MET A 105 -23.43 4.99 -10.73
C MET A 105 -24.12 5.69 -11.90
N ARG A 106 -23.77 5.32 -13.13
CA ARG A 106 -24.39 5.84 -14.35
C ARG A 106 -25.21 4.73 -15.01
N LYS A 107 -26.52 4.95 -15.19
CA LYS A 107 -27.45 3.96 -15.77
C LYS A 107 -27.30 2.59 -15.09
N ARG A 108 -27.07 1.50 -15.85
CA ARG A 108 -26.78 0.15 -15.37
C ARG A 108 -25.27 -0.09 -15.17
N GLY A 109 -24.59 0.88 -14.55
CA GLY A 109 -23.14 0.88 -14.35
C GLY A 109 -22.73 0.41 -12.95
N CYS A 110 -21.42 0.37 -12.69
CA CYS A 110 -20.85 0.04 -11.38
C CYS A 110 -20.21 1.27 -10.72
N ILE A 111 -20.00 1.20 -9.40
CA ILE A 111 -19.22 2.19 -8.64
C ILE A 111 -17.87 1.54 -8.29
N VAL A 112 -16.89 1.70 -9.17
CA VAL A 112 -15.60 1.00 -9.03
C VAL A 112 -14.80 1.53 -7.84
N SER A 113 -14.90 2.82 -7.50
CA SER A 113 -14.23 3.35 -6.31
C SER A 113 -14.72 2.66 -5.03
N LYS A 114 -16.02 2.35 -4.94
CA LYS A 114 -16.62 1.60 -3.82
C LYS A 114 -16.15 0.15 -3.80
N LEU A 115 -16.02 -0.49 -4.96
CA LEU A 115 -15.45 -1.83 -5.06
C LEU A 115 -14.00 -1.84 -4.54
N LEU A 116 -13.18 -0.89 -5.00
CA LEU A 116 -11.79 -0.76 -4.60
C LEU A 116 -11.65 -0.55 -3.09
N ALA A 117 -12.47 0.34 -2.52
CA ALA A 117 -12.48 0.58 -1.07
C ALA A 117 -12.82 -0.71 -0.28
N ARG A 118 -13.80 -1.49 -0.74
CA ARG A 118 -14.13 -2.78 -0.11
C ARG A 118 -12.97 -3.76 -0.19
N MET A 119 -12.31 -3.88 -1.35
CA MET A 119 -11.15 -4.75 -1.52
C MET A 119 -10.01 -4.35 -0.58
N MET A 120 -9.73 -3.05 -0.45
CA MET A 120 -8.71 -2.53 0.47
C MET A 120 -9.03 -2.89 1.93
N CYS A 121 -10.26 -2.65 2.39
CA CYS A 121 -10.67 -3.06 3.74
C CYS A 121 -10.55 -4.57 3.95
N THR A 122 -11.01 -5.39 2.99
CA THR A 122 -10.93 -6.84 3.10
C THR A 122 -9.48 -7.34 3.14
N SER A 123 -8.59 -6.75 2.33
CA SER A 123 -7.17 -7.11 2.28
C SER A 123 -6.42 -6.83 3.58
N GLY A 124 -6.92 -5.92 4.43
CA GLY A 124 -6.34 -5.65 5.75
C GLY A 124 -5.89 -4.22 5.99
N LEU A 125 -6.08 -3.29 5.05
CA LEU A 125 -5.81 -1.88 5.31
C LEU A 125 -6.71 -1.39 6.45
N THR A 126 -6.09 -0.82 7.48
CA THR A 126 -6.79 -0.20 8.61
C THR A 126 -7.07 1.27 8.34
N HIS A 127 -6.14 1.97 7.68
CA HIS A 127 -6.26 3.38 7.31
C HIS A 127 -5.73 3.63 5.90
N ILE A 128 -6.24 4.68 5.26
CA ILE A 128 -5.76 5.14 3.96
C ILE A 128 -5.43 6.63 4.08
N ILE A 129 -4.25 7.00 3.58
CA ILE A 129 -3.82 8.38 3.38
C ILE A 129 -3.78 8.60 1.87
N THR A 130 -4.57 9.53 1.36
CA THR A 130 -4.64 9.84 -0.07
C THR A 130 -4.70 11.34 -0.29
N MET A 131 -4.39 11.79 -1.50
CA MET A 131 -4.39 13.21 -1.88
C MET A 131 -5.34 13.44 -3.05
N ASP A 132 -5.99 14.62 -3.07
CA ASP A 132 -6.78 15.14 -4.19
C ASP A 132 -7.73 14.12 -4.84
N LEU A 133 -8.71 13.66 -4.06
CA LEU A 133 -9.80 12.83 -4.57
C LEU A 133 -10.67 13.62 -5.57
N HIS A 134 -11.13 12.93 -6.61
CA HIS A 134 -12.08 13.45 -7.60
C HIS A 134 -13.51 13.46 -7.07
#